data_AF-A0A257TTJ4-F1
#
_entry.id   AF-A0A257TTJ4-F1
#
_cell.length_a   1.000
_cell.length_b   1.000
_cell.length_c   1.000
_cell.angle_alpha   90.00
_cell.angle_beta   90.00
_cell.angle_gamma   90.00
#
_symmetry.space_group_name_H-M   'P 1'
#
loop_
_entity.id
_entity.type
_entity.pdbx_description
1 polymer ?
#
loop_
_entity_poly.entity_id
_entity_poly.type
_entity_poly.pdbx_seq_one_letter_code
_entity_poly.pdbx_strand_id
1 'polypeptide(L)' 'IEIAVPLSPTDLERKKKAIFRHESQKDTALFPGVDAREFWQRAEDRNRHTAGGYNQLGLPEYFALEGFVRWKGEAI' A
#
# COMPACT_ATOMS: atom_id res chain seq x y z
N ILE A 1 5.91 9.76 5.98
CA ILE A 1 6.20 9.44 4.56
C ILE A 1 7.29 10.40 4.11
N GLU A 2 8.40 9.90 3.60
CA GLU A 2 9.49 10.75 3.07
C GLU A 2 9.40 10.90 1.55
N ILE A 3 8.87 9.87 0.87
CA ILE A 3 8.66 9.86 -0.57
C ILE A 3 7.24 9.37 -0.84
N ALA A 4 6.49 10.12 -1.65
CA ALA A 4 5.16 9.72 -2.12
C ALA A 4 5.20 9.53 -3.63
N VAL A 5 4.78 8.36 -4.12
CA VAL A 5 4.75 8.02 -5.54
C VAL A 5 3.31 7.80 -5.99
N PRO A 6 2.81 8.57 -6.98
CA PRO A 6 1.46 8.38 -7.51
C PRO A 6 1.34 7.05 -8.25
N LEU A 7 0.23 6.36 -8.02
CA LEU A 7 -0.11 5.10 -8.67
C LEU A 7 -1.31 5.29 -9.59
N SER A 8 -1.19 4.81 -10.83
CA SER A 8 -2.34 4.68 -11.73
C SER A 8 -3.22 3.49 -11.31
N PRO A 9 -4.46 3.38 -11.85
CA PRO A 9 -5.30 2.21 -11.62
C PRO A 9 -4.61 0.89 -11.99
N THR A 10 -3.85 0.86 -13.08
CA THR A 10 -3.12 -0.33 -13.53
C THR A 10 -1.94 -0.66 -12.62
N ASP A 11 -1.24 0.33 -12.06
CA ASP A 11 -0.19 0.11 -11.07
C ASP A 11 -0.74 -0.50 -9.78
N LEU A 12 -1.87 0.02 -9.29
CA LEU A 12 -2.52 -0.49 -8.08
C LEU A 12 -2.99 -1.93 -8.28
N GLU A 13 -3.60 -2.24 -9.42
CA GLU A 13 -4.02 -3.60 -9.75
C GLU A 13 -2.82 -4.57 -9.87
N ARG A 14 -1.72 -4.12 -10.47
CA ARG A 14 -0.48 -4.92 -10.53
C ARG A 14 0.05 -5.20 -9.13
N LYS A 15 0.06 -4.20 -8.24
CA LYS A 15 0.49 -4.34 -6.84
C LYS A 15 -0.40 -5.33 -6.09
N LYS A 16 -1.74 -5.20 -6.19
CA LYS A 16 -2.71 -6.11 -5.56
C LYS A 16 -2.47 -7.55 -5.96
N LYS A 17 -2.30 -7.81 -7.27
CA LYS A 17 -2.00 -9.15 -7.80
C LYS A 17 -0.64 -9.70 -7.34
N ALA A 18 0.35 -8.83 -7.14
CA ALA A 18 1.66 -9.25 -6.62
C ALA A 18 1.57 -9.68 -5.15
N ILE A 19 0.89 -8.88 -4.31
CA ILE A 19 0.65 -9.21 -2.90
C ILE A 19 -0.16 -10.49 -2.79
N PHE A 20 -1.29 -10.57 -3.50
CA PHE A 20 -2.15 -11.75 -3.49
C PHE A 20 -1.40 -13.03 -3.88
N ARG A 21 -0.58 -13.00 -4.94
CA ARG A 21 0.20 -14.17 -5.37
C ARG A 21 1.30 -14.56 -4.39
N HIS A 22 1.90 -13.59 -3.69
CA HIS A 22 2.88 -13.88 -2.65
C HIS A 22 2.21 -14.46 -1.39
N GLU A 23 1.00 -14.01 -1.08
CA GLU A 23 0.19 -14.51 0.03
C GLU A 23 -0.41 -15.87 -0.21
N SER A 24 -0.91 -16.14 -1.42
CA SER A 24 -1.45 -17.44 -1.79
C SER A 24 -0.40 -18.57 -1.73
N GLN A 25 0.89 -18.23 -1.63
CA GLN A 25 1.98 -19.20 -1.41
C GLN A 25 2.19 -19.54 0.07
N LYS A 26 1.54 -18.82 1.00
CA LYS A 26 1.63 -19.06 2.44
C LYS A 26 0.32 -19.69 2.92
N ASP A 27 0.39 -20.86 3.57
CA ASP A 27 -0.79 -21.58 4.08
C ASP A 27 -1.57 -20.80 5.15
N THR A 28 -0.97 -19.80 5.78
CA THR A 28 -1.62 -18.92 6.76
C THR A 28 -0.92 -17.56 6.78
N ALA A 29 -1.68 -16.48 7.00
CA ALA A 29 -1.12 -15.16 7.25
C ALA A 29 -0.19 -15.20 8.46
N LEU A 30 1.09 -14.85 8.28
CA LEU A 30 2.10 -14.87 9.35
C LEU A 30 1.71 -13.98 10.55
N PHE A 31 0.84 -12.99 10.31
CA PHE A 31 0.33 -12.06 11.29
C PHE A 31 -1.17 -11.82 11.01
N PRO A 32 -2.07 -12.67 11.52
CA PRO A 32 -3.49 -12.57 11.22
C PRO A 32 -4.13 -11.30 11.80
N GLY A 33 -3.50 -10.68 12.82
CA GLY A 33 -3.97 -9.43 13.41
C GLY A 33 -5.45 -9.49 13.84
N VAL A 34 -6.05 -8.32 14.04
CA VAL A 34 -7.51 -8.18 14.27
C VAL A 34 -8.27 -7.80 13.00
N ASP A 35 -7.56 -7.50 11.92
CA ASP A 35 -8.13 -7.06 10.65
C ASP A 35 -8.33 -8.28 9.75
N ALA A 36 -9.59 -8.66 9.56
CA ALA A 36 -9.98 -9.82 8.76
C ALA A 36 -9.74 -9.64 7.24
N ARG A 37 -9.29 -8.46 6.80
CA ARG A 37 -9.00 -8.18 5.39
C ARG A 37 -7.65 -8.76 4.98
N GLU A 38 -7.62 -9.29 3.76
CA GLU A 38 -6.39 -9.73 3.08
C GLU A 38 -5.39 -8.56 2.98
N PHE A 39 -4.08 -8.82 2.96
CA PHE A 39 -3.15 -7.68 2.96
C PHE A 39 -3.23 -6.87 1.67
N TRP A 40 -3.61 -7.48 0.54
CA TRP A 40 -3.82 -6.72 -0.70
C TRP A 40 -4.96 -5.70 -0.55
N GLN A 41 -6.01 -6.02 0.20
CA GLN A 41 -7.10 -5.09 0.51
C GLN A 41 -6.60 -3.97 1.42
N ARG A 42 -5.85 -4.32 2.46
CA ARG A 42 -5.23 -3.33 3.38
C ARG A 42 -4.21 -2.44 2.69
N ALA A 43 -3.51 -2.95 1.69
CA ALA A 43 -2.56 -2.18 0.88
C ALA A 43 -3.30 -1.18 -0.02
N GLU A 44 -4.34 -1.63 -0.74
CA GLU A 44 -5.19 -0.75 -1.55
C GLU A 44 -5.81 0.39 -0.71
N ASP A 45 -6.41 0.05 0.43
CA ASP A 45 -7.05 1.01 1.32
C ASP A 45 -6.06 2.07 1.82
N ARG A 46 -4.86 1.67 2.26
CA ARG A 46 -3.79 2.60 2.67
C ARG A 46 -3.34 3.52 1.53
N ASN A 47 -3.22 2.99 0.32
CA ASN A 47 -2.80 3.78 -0.84
C ASN A 47 -3.84 4.83 -1.23
N ARG A 48 -5.13 4.46 -1.23
CA ARG A 48 -6.24 5.40 -1.49
C ARG A 48 -6.40 6.42 -0.37
N HIS A 49 -6.29 6.00 0.88
CA HIS A 49 -6.34 6.88 2.03
C HIS A 49 -5.23 7.94 1.98
N THR A 50 -4.01 7.55 1.62
CA THR A 50 -2.88 8.49 1.46
C THR A 50 -3.18 9.52 0.37
N ALA A 51 -3.71 9.10 -0.78
CA ALA A 51 -4.14 10.00 -1.85
C ALA A 51 -5.23 10.97 -1.39
N GLY A 52 -6.25 10.48 -0.68
CA GLY A 52 -7.30 11.31 -0.10
C GLY A 52 -6.76 12.35 0.89
N GLY A 53 -5.81 11.95 1.76
CA GLY A 53 -5.16 12.86 2.69
C GLY A 53 -4.37 13.96 1.97
N TYR A 54 -3.65 13.63 0.89
CA TYR A 54 -2.92 14.63 0.10
C TYR A 54 -3.88 15.60 -0.60
N ASN A 55 -4.99 15.10 -1.17
CA ASN A 55 -6.01 15.93 -1.79
C ASN A 55 -6.63 16.92 -0.78
N GLN A 56 -6.93 16.47 0.44
CA GLN A 56 -7.45 17.34 1.50
C GLN A 56 -6.49 18.48 1.90
N LEU A 57 -5.19 18.31 1.67
CA LEU A 57 -4.18 19.35 1.88
C LEU A 57 -4.04 20.32 0.69
N GLY A 58 -4.85 20.14 -0.37
CA GLY A 58 -4.81 20.93 -1.59
C GLY A 58 -3.72 20.52 -2.58
N LEU A 59 -3.11 19.35 -2.39
CA LEU A 59 -2.16 18.79 -3.35
C LEU A 59 -2.91 18.13 -4.52
N PRO A 60 -2.24 17.88 -5.67
CA PRO A 60 -2.88 17.24 -6.81
C PRO A 60 -3.56 15.91 -6.46
N GLU A 61 -4.73 15.69 -7.05
CA GLU A 61 -5.50 14.47 -6.88
C GLU A 61 -4.87 13.31 -7.66
N TYR A 62 -4.72 12.17 -6.99
CA TYR A 62 -4.25 10.92 -7.58
C TYR A 62 -5.19 9.78 -7.20
N PHE A 63 -5.25 8.74 -8.04
CA PHE A 63 -6.06 7.56 -7.76
C PHE A 63 -5.60 6.83 -6.48
N ALA A 64 -4.29 6.78 -6.27
CA ALA A 64 -3.63 6.17 -5.11
C ALA A 64 -2.22 6.74 -4.96
N LEU A 65 -1.67 6.74 -3.74
CA LEU A 65 -0.30 7.13 -3.44
C LEU A 65 0.42 6.03 -2.65
N GLU A 66 1.64 5.70 -3.04
CA GLU A 66 2.55 4.86 -2.27
C GLU A 66 3.47 5.71 -1.41
N GLY A 67 3.51 5.42 -0.11
CA GLY A 67 4.41 6.08 0.83
C GLY A 67 5.63 5.24 1.13
N PHE A 68 6.82 5.82 0.97
CA PHE A 68 8.09 5.20 1.33
C PHE A 68 8.82 6.01 2.40
N VAL A 69 9.70 5.31 3.12
CA VAL A 69 10.69 5.88 4.03
C VAL A 69 12.05 5.40 3.54
N ARG A 70 13.04 6.28 3.51
CA ARG A 70 14.40 5.92 3.14
C ARG A 70 15.00 5.04 4.22
N TRP A 71 15.49 3.87 3.84
CA TRP A 71 16.26 3.03 4.75
C TRP A 71 17.60 3.73 5.08
N LYS A 72 17.91 3.81 6.38
CA LYS A 72 19.11 4.49 6.90
C LYS A 72 20.35 3.59 6.99
N GLY A 73 20.24 2.30 6.65
CA GLY A 73 21.33 1.34 6.80
C GLY A 73 21.44 0.71 8.19
N GLU A 74 20.52 1.04 9.10
CA GLU A 74 20.45 0.44 10.44
C GLU A 74 19.90 -1.00 10.37
N ALA A 75 20.41 -1.88 11.22
CA ALA A 75 19.93 -3.26 11.34
C ALA A 75 18.49 -3.26 11.90
N ILE A 76 17.67 -4.18 11.37
CA ILE A 76 16.25 -4.35 11.72
C ILE A 76 16.13 -5.28 12.94
#